data_AF-A0A871BF44-F1
#
_entry.id   AF-A0A871BF44-F1
#
_cell.length_a   1.000
_cell.length_b   1.000
_cell.length_c   1.000
_cell.angle_alpha   90.00
_cell.angle_beta   90.00
_cell.angle_gamma   90.00
#
_symmetry.space_group_name_H-M   'P 1'
#
loop_
_entity.id
_entity.type
_entity.pdbx_description
1 polymer ?
#
loop_
_entity_poly.entity_id
_entity_poly.type
_entity_poly.pdbx_seq_one_letter_code
_entity_poly.pdbx_strand_id
1 'polypeptide(L)'
;MSGRPRVPLVYRVVRDRTAQTSPIAVVLLLAITVAGTTAVVALGGVALEETKQESQLTRAEHSMTLFDSRVAISALGEGETQFVDLGGTGGGTYVVDDDTGWIRVTHKNYTDAGDDQELYNESLGSVEYRDGDARIAYEGGGVWRTQDGGTTMVSPPEFHYRGATLTLPVVRVAGDGSASGDVSARVSATERARRVYPNDTASYDTIPASFDNPVSNGTVVVTVHSDHYRGWASFFESRSEGTVTVDDTNQTASVELETLGLVGEFQMPNEGTSVDVRGMAANHNVSAFSLTLSNDQHLQNMEWGMYYDGDQKDLELHVQADDKCKSGSYDGTFDLTLYYATEDGRYHGWQATDLDPDTSDAVSIDCTASTPELTVDFTSSETMTYGDIQSDKGFGNQNKWQFAPEIVDGEAYDSVTFDEHDADGGQTFSKADGDTAQMDFVVNHYFSLAAPQFELTVTDGPGNSQSVDEAGSRGELVYDQAEGGQFITFLHVTENEVEVDVE
;
A
#
# COMPACT_ATOMS: atom_id res chain seq x y z
N MET A 1 37.37 86.12 37.05
CA MET A 1 36.03 86.71 37.24
C MET A 1 35.28 85.77 38.19
N SER A 2 35.29 86.06 39.50
CA SER A 2 34.24 86.76 40.28
C SER A 2 32.93 85.98 40.37
N GLY A 3 32.54 85.59 41.59
CA GLY A 3 31.18 85.12 41.91
C GLY A 3 31.09 84.07 43.04
N ARG A 4 31.23 84.50 44.30
CA ARG A 4 30.67 83.82 45.50
C ARG A 4 29.47 84.67 46.00
N PRO A 5 28.61 84.22 46.94
CA PRO A 5 28.19 82.87 47.35
C PRO A 5 26.66 82.78 47.69
N ARG A 6 26.10 81.59 47.96
CA ARG A 6 25.04 81.37 48.98
C ARG A 6 25.15 79.95 49.57
N VAL A 7 25.22 79.87 50.90
CA VAL A 7 25.13 78.69 51.80
C VAL A 7 23.81 78.91 52.56
N PRO A 8 22.97 77.94 53.02
CA PRO A 8 23.32 76.80 53.92
C PRO A 8 22.46 75.52 53.69
N LEU A 9 22.75 74.34 54.25
CA LEU A 9 22.54 73.94 55.64
C LEU A 9 23.20 72.55 55.84
N VAL A 10 24.09 72.45 56.83
CA VAL A 10 24.59 71.17 57.32
C VAL A 10 23.47 70.51 58.11
N TYR A 11 22.95 69.39 57.61
CA TYR A 11 22.00 68.57 58.36
C TYR A 11 22.70 68.04 59.61
N ARG A 12 22.15 68.46 60.74
CA ARG A 12 22.46 68.02 62.10
C ARG A 12 22.09 66.54 62.19
N VAL A 13 23.07 65.66 62.31
CA VAL A 13 22.85 64.27 62.73
C VAL A 13 22.37 64.33 64.18
N VAL A 14 21.05 64.32 64.35
CA VAL A 14 20.43 64.03 65.63
C VAL A 14 20.64 62.53 65.85
N ARG A 15 21.58 62.19 66.74
CA ARG A 15 21.58 60.88 67.39
C ARG A 15 20.35 60.83 68.27
N ASP A 16 19.25 60.32 67.72
CA ASP A 16 18.15 59.87 68.55
C ASP A 16 18.46 58.45 69.02
N ARG A 17 18.62 58.32 70.34
CA ARG A 17 18.72 57.03 71.03
C ARG A 17 17.31 56.61 71.40
N THR A 18 16.57 56.07 70.45
CA THR A 18 15.58 55.02 70.75
C THR A 18 16.14 53.72 70.20
N ALA A 19 16.94 53.06 71.03
CA ALA A 19 17.24 51.64 70.89
C ALA A 19 15.94 50.86 71.19
N GLN A 20 15.02 50.84 70.21
CA GLN A 20 13.99 49.80 70.07
C GLN A 20 14.21 49.00 68.77
N THR A 21 15.44 48.95 68.28
CA THR A 21 15.82 48.12 67.13
C THR A 21 16.09 46.65 67.48
N SER A 22 15.99 46.26 68.76
CA SER A 22 16.31 44.89 69.19
C SER A 22 15.20 43.85 68.96
N PRO A 23 13.88 44.18 69.03
CA PRO A 23 12.82 43.20 68.77
C PRO A 23 12.24 43.27 67.35
N ILE A 24 11.93 44.46 66.84
CA ILE A 24 11.21 44.63 65.56
C ILE A 24 12.05 44.14 64.37
N ALA A 25 13.35 44.43 64.35
CA ALA A 25 14.24 43.95 63.29
C ALA A 25 14.40 42.42 63.32
N VAL A 26 14.42 41.82 64.52
CA VAL A 26 14.49 40.37 64.70
C VAL A 26 13.18 39.70 64.25
N VAL A 27 12.02 40.29 64.59
CA VAL A 27 10.70 39.81 64.15
C VAL A 27 10.56 39.91 62.64
N LEU A 28 11.01 40.99 62.01
CA LEU A 28 10.99 41.16 60.55
C LEU A 28 11.90 40.16 59.84
N LEU A 29 13.13 39.95 60.34
CA LEU A 29 14.03 38.92 59.80
C LEU A 29 13.42 37.53 59.95
N LEU A 30 12.82 37.21 61.10
CA LEU A 30 12.14 35.94 61.32
C LEU A 30 10.97 35.76 60.35
N ALA A 31 10.12 36.78 60.18
CA ALA A 31 8.98 36.73 59.26
C ALA A 31 9.41 36.54 57.80
N ILE A 32 10.46 37.24 57.36
CA ILE A 32 11.01 37.09 55.99
C ILE A 32 11.66 35.72 55.80
N THR A 33 12.38 35.23 56.81
CA THR A 33 13.03 33.91 56.74
C THR A 33 11.97 32.81 56.66
N VAL A 34 10.95 32.86 57.52
CA VAL A 34 9.83 31.91 57.48
C VAL A 34 9.10 32.01 56.15
N ALA A 35 8.75 33.21 55.69
CA ALA A 35 8.08 33.40 54.40
C ALA A 35 8.92 32.87 53.22
N GLY A 36 10.23 33.14 53.23
CA GLY A 36 11.16 32.65 52.21
C GLY A 36 11.29 31.14 52.23
N THR A 37 11.46 30.51 53.39
CA THR A 37 11.52 29.05 53.52
C THR A 37 10.20 28.40 53.12
N THR A 38 9.06 28.96 53.53
CA THR A 38 7.73 28.46 53.12
C THR A 38 7.55 28.55 51.61
N ALA A 39 7.95 29.65 50.97
CA ALA A 39 7.88 29.80 49.52
C ALA A 39 8.76 28.78 48.78
N VAL A 40 10.00 28.57 49.25
CA VAL A 40 10.92 27.58 48.66
C VAL A 40 10.39 26.16 48.84
N VAL A 41 9.87 25.81 50.01
CA VAL A 41 9.31 24.47 50.25
C VAL A 41 8.05 24.24 49.42
N ALA A 42 7.17 25.23 49.30
CA ALA A 42 5.96 25.11 48.49
C ALA A 42 6.29 24.91 47.00
N LEU A 43 7.18 25.73 46.44
CA LEU A 43 7.59 25.63 45.04
C LEU A 43 8.45 24.38 44.76
N GLY A 44 9.36 24.04 45.68
CA GLY A 44 10.18 22.83 45.59
C GLY A 44 9.37 21.56 45.73
N GLY A 45 8.25 21.58 46.49
CA GLY A 45 7.32 20.48 46.58
C GLY A 45 6.61 20.18 45.26
N VAL A 46 6.15 21.23 44.55
CA VAL A 46 5.52 21.09 43.23
C VAL A 46 6.51 20.52 42.21
N ALA A 47 7.70 21.12 42.10
CA ALA A 47 8.73 20.65 41.17
C ALA A 47 9.19 19.21 41.43
N LEU A 48 9.28 18.81 42.71
CA LEU A 48 9.62 17.44 43.08
C LEU A 48 8.51 16.45 42.71
N GLU A 49 7.24 16.86 42.81
CA GLU A 49 6.10 16.02 42.44
C GLU A 49 6.03 15.81 40.93
N GLU A 50 6.22 16.87 40.14
CA GLU A 50 6.32 16.78 38.67
C GLU A 50 7.47 15.83 38.26
N THR A 51 8.65 15.96 38.87
CA THR A 51 9.80 15.09 38.59
C THR A 51 9.52 13.62 38.95
N LYS A 52 8.79 13.38 40.05
CA LYS A 52 8.40 12.02 40.44
C LYS A 52 7.41 11.43 39.44
N GLN A 53 6.40 12.20 39.02
CA GLN A 53 5.39 11.78 38.07
C GLN A 53 6.03 11.43 36.71
N GLU A 54 6.91 12.29 36.20
CA GLU A 54 7.67 12.01 34.97
C GLU A 54 8.51 10.73 35.11
N SER A 55 9.22 10.57 36.23
CA SER A 55 10.00 9.35 36.48
C SER A 55 9.13 8.09 36.63
N GLN A 56 7.89 8.20 37.11
CA GLN A 56 6.95 7.08 37.20
C GLN A 56 6.47 6.70 35.80
N LEU A 57 6.14 7.68 34.97
CA LEU A 57 5.69 7.48 33.61
C LEU A 57 6.76 6.82 32.73
N THR A 58 8.03 7.27 32.81
CA THR A 58 9.14 6.62 32.11
C THR A 58 9.38 5.18 32.59
N ARG A 59 9.15 4.88 33.87
CA ARG A 59 9.23 3.49 34.35
C ARG A 59 8.09 2.65 33.80
N ALA A 60 6.87 3.17 33.80
CA ALA A 60 5.71 2.50 33.22
C ALA A 60 5.94 2.22 31.72
N GLU A 61 6.48 3.17 30.95
CA GLU A 61 6.87 2.96 29.55
C GLU A 61 7.84 1.79 29.38
N HIS A 62 8.87 1.70 30.22
CA HIS A 62 9.83 0.59 30.16
C HIS A 62 9.18 -0.74 30.59
N SER A 63 8.38 -0.76 31.65
CA SER A 63 7.62 -1.96 32.06
C SER A 63 6.67 -2.43 30.96
N MET A 64 6.00 -1.51 30.28
CA MET A 64 5.06 -1.81 29.19
C MET A 64 5.77 -2.26 27.92
N THR A 65 6.97 -1.74 27.63
CA THR A 65 7.82 -2.25 26.54
C THR A 65 8.34 -3.67 26.85
N LEU A 66 8.65 -3.96 28.11
CA LEU A 66 9.00 -5.32 28.53
C LEU A 66 7.78 -6.25 28.46
N PHE A 67 6.60 -5.76 28.82
CA PHE A 67 5.34 -6.48 28.69
C PHE A 67 5.07 -6.84 27.23
N ASP A 68 5.15 -5.87 26.32
CA ASP A 68 5.05 -6.05 24.87
C ASP A 68 5.97 -7.18 24.37
N SER A 69 7.27 -7.12 24.70
CA SER A 69 8.23 -8.17 24.34
C SER A 69 7.83 -9.56 24.87
N ARG A 70 7.20 -9.64 26.05
CA ARG A 70 6.76 -10.91 26.65
C ARG A 70 5.47 -11.43 26.01
N VAL A 71 4.55 -10.54 25.65
CA VAL A 71 3.38 -10.89 24.85
C VAL A 71 3.83 -11.42 23.50
N ALA A 72 4.73 -10.75 22.80
CA ALA A 72 5.27 -11.23 21.52
C ALA A 72 5.90 -12.64 21.66
N ILE A 73 6.65 -12.92 22.73
CA ILE A 73 7.20 -14.27 22.99
C ILE A 73 6.11 -15.32 23.24
N SER A 74 5.02 -14.96 23.92
CA SER A 74 3.93 -15.91 24.24
C SER A 74 2.98 -16.14 23.07
N ALA A 75 2.60 -15.05 22.39
CA ALA A 75 1.66 -14.99 21.28
C ALA A 75 2.27 -15.52 19.98
N LEU A 76 3.55 -15.23 19.72
CA LEU A 76 4.23 -15.56 18.45
C LEU A 76 5.32 -16.65 18.60
N GLY A 77 5.57 -17.15 19.81
CA GLY A 77 6.61 -18.16 20.12
C GLY A 77 6.10 -19.41 20.83
N GLU A 78 7.01 -20.34 21.14
CA GLU A 78 6.70 -21.63 21.81
C GLU A 78 6.59 -21.53 23.36
N GLY A 79 6.32 -20.34 23.90
CA GLY A 79 6.39 -20.08 25.34
C GLY A 79 5.11 -20.38 26.13
N GLU A 80 5.27 -21.15 27.21
CA GLU A 80 4.35 -21.24 28.37
C GLU A 80 4.17 -19.86 29.04
N THR A 81 3.13 -19.73 29.87
CA THR A 81 2.75 -18.52 30.62
C THR A 81 3.93 -17.65 31.05
N GLN A 82 3.91 -16.37 30.71
CA GLN A 82 4.91 -15.37 31.09
C GLN A 82 4.45 -14.59 32.33
N PHE A 83 5.41 -14.10 33.11
CA PHE A 83 5.17 -13.16 34.20
C PHE A 83 5.98 -11.90 33.97
N VAL A 84 5.34 -10.76 34.17
CA VAL A 84 5.95 -9.44 34.00
C VAL A 84 5.73 -8.66 35.28
N ASP A 85 6.82 -8.27 35.93
CA ASP A 85 6.76 -7.30 37.02
C ASP A 85 6.49 -5.92 36.41
N LEU A 86 5.28 -5.43 36.57
CA LEU A 86 4.88 -4.10 36.09
C LEU A 86 5.37 -3.01 37.06
N GLY A 87 5.69 -3.40 38.29
CA GLY A 87 6.40 -2.59 39.28
C GLY A 87 5.51 -1.62 40.07
N GLY A 88 5.96 -1.33 41.29
CA GLY A 88 5.33 -0.40 42.23
C GLY A 88 5.36 1.07 41.81
N THR A 89 4.50 1.47 40.89
CA THR A 89 4.22 2.89 40.63
C THR A 89 3.30 3.41 41.73
N GLY A 90 3.88 3.89 42.84
CA GLY A 90 3.15 4.26 44.07
C GLY A 90 2.04 5.32 43.97
N GLY A 91 1.60 5.71 42.76
CA GLY A 91 0.45 6.58 42.51
C GLY A 91 -0.54 6.11 41.42
N GLY A 92 -0.20 5.11 40.60
CA GLY A 92 -1.02 4.72 39.42
C GLY A 92 -1.62 3.32 39.49
N THR A 93 -2.51 3.02 38.55
CA THR A 93 -3.27 1.76 38.48
C THR A 93 -3.09 1.13 37.10
N TYR A 94 -2.90 -0.19 37.06
CA TYR A 94 -2.98 -0.97 35.84
C TYR A 94 -4.41 -1.48 35.64
N VAL A 95 -4.92 -1.40 34.42
CA VAL A 95 -6.24 -1.87 34.01
C VAL A 95 -6.09 -2.77 32.80
N VAL A 96 -6.75 -3.92 32.81
CA VAL A 96 -6.90 -4.82 31.67
C VAL A 96 -8.37 -4.77 31.25
N ASP A 97 -8.61 -4.60 29.95
CA ASP A 97 -9.94 -4.48 29.37
C ASP A 97 -9.92 -5.07 27.95
N ASP A 98 -10.77 -6.05 27.68
CA ASP A 98 -10.77 -6.83 26.44
C ASP A 98 -11.51 -6.16 25.26
N ASP A 99 -12.15 -5.01 25.48
CA ASP A 99 -13.01 -4.32 24.51
C ASP A 99 -12.74 -2.80 24.44
N THR A 100 -11.47 -2.43 24.36
CA THR A 100 -11.01 -1.02 24.28
C THR A 100 -10.89 -0.47 22.85
N GLY A 101 -11.07 -1.32 21.85
CA GLY A 101 -10.91 -0.98 20.44
C GLY A 101 -11.07 -2.22 19.55
N TRP A 102 -11.03 -2.03 18.24
CA TRP A 102 -11.10 -3.13 17.27
C TRP A 102 -10.20 -2.87 16.07
N ILE A 103 -9.80 -3.95 15.42
CA ILE A 103 -9.12 -3.93 14.13
C ILE A 103 -9.94 -4.69 13.10
N ARG A 104 -10.12 -4.09 11.92
CA ARG A 104 -10.81 -4.67 10.77
C ARG A 104 -9.89 -4.70 9.57
N VAL A 105 -9.88 -5.83 8.87
CA VAL A 105 -9.27 -5.99 7.56
C VAL A 105 -10.39 -6.22 6.54
N THR A 106 -10.51 -5.34 5.56
CA THR A 106 -11.53 -5.41 4.52
C THR A 106 -10.86 -5.45 3.15
N HIS A 107 -11.30 -6.36 2.30
CA HIS A 107 -10.97 -6.38 0.88
C HIS A 107 -12.09 -5.66 0.12
N LYS A 108 -11.89 -4.38 -0.19
CA LYS A 108 -12.87 -3.55 -0.88
C LYS A 108 -12.83 -3.79 -2.38
N ASN A 109 -13.99 -3.73 -3.03
CA ASN A 109 -14.15 -3.85 -4.47
C ASN A 109 -13.41 -5.05 -5.11
N TYR A 110 -13.46 -6.22 -4.46
CA TYR A 110 -12.69 -7.40 -4.89
C TYR A 110 -13.23 -8.06 -6.18
N THR A 111 -14.38 -7.59 -6.68
CA THR A 111 -15.00 -8.02 -7.95
C THR A 111 -14.92 -6.97 -9.05
N ASP A 112 -14.34 -5.80 -8.76
CA ASP A 112 -14.44 -4.57 -9.58
C ASP A 112 -15.89 -4.10 -9.88
N ALA A 113 -16.89 -4.71 -9.22
CA ALA A 113 -18.32 -4.34 -9.32
C ALA A 113 -18.85 -3.60 -8.06
N GLY A 114 -17.95 -3.25 -7.14
CA GLY A 114 -18.23 -2.55 -5.89
C GLY A 114 -18.53 -3.46 -4.69
N ASP A 115 -18.21 -4.76 -4.77
CA ASP A 115 -18.41 -5.69 -3.64
C ASP A 115 -17.24 -5.63 -2.65
N ASP A 116 -17.55 -5.52 -1.36
CA ASP A 116 -16.57 -5.53 -0.27
C ASP A 116 -16.66 -6.85 0.53
N GLN A 117 -15.51 -7.36 0.99
CA GLN A 117 -15.42 -8.52 1.85
C GLN A 117 -14.73 -8.16 3.17
N GLU A 118 -15.39 -8.41 4.30
CA GLU A 118 -14.72 -8.39 5.60
C GLU A 118 -13.89 -9.68 5.74
N LEU A 119 -12.57 -9.55 5.82
CA LEU A 119 -11.65 -10.67 6.01
C LEU A 119 -11.42 -10.95 7.50
N TYR A 120 -11.47 -9.91 8.33
CA TYR A 120 -11.21 -9.96 9.76
C TYR A 120 -11.85 -8.77 10.48
N ASN A 121 -12.42 -8.97 11.66
CA ASN A 121 -12.96 -7.90 12.51
C ASN A 121 -13.10 -8.39 13.94
N GLU A 122 -12.16 -8.00 14.80
CA GLU A 122 -12.12 -8.46 16.20
C GLU A 122 -11.69 -7.33 17.15
N SER A 123 -12.05 -7.46 18.43
CA SER A 123 -11.60 -6.54 19.48
C SER A 123 -10.09 -6.65 19.71
N LEU A 124 -9.41 -5.55 20.01
CA LEU A 124 -7.97 -5.57 20.33
C LEU A 124 -7.70 -5.85 21.80
N GLY A 125 -8.51 -5.30 22.70
CA GLY A 125 -8.21 -5.24 24.12
C GLY A 125 -6.92 -4.47 24.45
N SER A 126 -6.74 -4.12 25.73
CA SER A 126 -5.55 -3.39 26.16
C SER A 126 -5.15 -3.66 27.61
N VAL A 127 -3.89 -3.34 27.90
CA VAL A 127 -3.38 -3.20 29.26
C VAL A 127 -2.92 -1.75 29.43
N GLU A 128 -3.52 -1.02 30.35
CA GLU A 128 -3.32 0.42 30.50
C GLU A 128 -2.81 0.79 31.89
N TYR A 129 -1.68 1.49 31.94
CA TYR A 129 -1.23 2.21 33.12
C TYR A 129 -1.89 3.60 33.18
N ARG A 130 -2.54 3.90 34.30
CA ARG A 130 -3.31 5.13 34.55
C ARG A 130 -2.71 5.93 35.71
N ASP A 131 -2.23 7.15 35.44
CA ASP A 131 -1.83 8.13 36.46
C ASP A 131 -2.29 9.55 36.07
N GLY A 132 -3.28 10.09 36.79
CA GLY A 132 -3.89 11.39 36.46
C GLY A 132 -4.42 11.41 35.03
N ASP A 133 -3.93 12.36 34.23
CA ASP A 133 -4.25 12.54 32.80
C ASP A 133 -3.28 11.79 31.85
N ALA A 134 -2.22 11.19 32.39
CA ALA A 134 -1.24 10.43 31.61
C ALA A 134 -1.61 8.94 31.56
N ARG A 135 -1.60 8.37 30.36
CA ARG A 135 -1.86 6.95 30.09
C ARG A 135 -0.73 6.30 29.32
N ILE A 136 -0.35 5.08 29.68
CA ILE A 136 0.49 4.19 28.85
C ILE A 136 -0.30 2.93 28.56
N ALA A 137 -0.64 2.67 27.29
CA ALA A 137 -1.44 1.52 26.89
C ALA A 137 -0.65 0.57 26.00
N TYR A 138 -0.75 -0.72 26.27
CA TYR A 138 -0.42 -1.77 25.32
C TYR A 138 -1.69 -2.18 24.58
N GLU A 139 -1.68 -2.11 23.25
CA GLU A 139 -2.83 -2.45 22.40
C GLU A 139 -2.33 -2.89 21.01
N GLY A 140 -2.84 -4.00 20.49
CA GLY A 140 -2.54 -4.46 19.12
C GLY A 140 -1.05 -4.72 18.83
N GLY A 141 -0.26 -5.03 19.87
CA GLY A 141 1.20 -5.19 19.76
C GLY A 141 1.99 -3.88 19.83
N GLY A 142 1.34 -2.73 19.95
CA GLY A 142 2.00 -1.43 20.14
C GLY A 142 1.94 -0.96 21.59
N VAL A 143 2.83 -0.03 21.96
CA VAL A 143 2.76 0.71 23.22
C VAL A 143 2.59 2.19 22.92
N TRP A 144 1.53 2.78 23.48
CA TRP A 144 1.11 4.15 23.24
C TRP A 144 1.20 4.96 24.53
N ARG A 145 1.72 6.18 24.43
CA ARG A 145 1.66 7.17 25.51
C ARG A 145 0.65 8.25 25.12
N THR A 146 -0.33 8.49 25.99
CA THR A 146 -1.29 9.58 25.85
C THR A 146 -1.10 10.57 27.00
N GLN A 147 -0.87 11.85 26.67
CA GLN A 147 -0.73 12.93 27.64
C GLN A 147 -1.14 14.26 26.98
N ASP A 148 -1.80 15.14 27.73
CA ASP A 148 -2.20 16.49 27.28
C ASP A 148 -3.02 16.51 25.96
N GLY A 149 -3.77 15.43 25.69
CA GLY A 149 -4.58 15.26 24.49
C GLY A 149 -3.80 14.86 23.23
N GLY A 150 -2.50 14.55 23.35
CA GLY A 150 -1.68 13.96 22.30
C GLY A 150 -1.33 12.50 22.58
N THR A 151 -1.18 11.71 21.51
CA THR A 151 -0.75 10.30 21.57
C THR A 151 0.56 10.14 20.82
N THR A 152 1.54 9.49 21.44
CA THR A 152 2.84 9.17 20.84
C THR A 152 3.15 7.69 20.97
N MET A 153 3.76 7.13 19.93
CA MET A 153 4.22 5.74 19.93
C MET A 153 5.48 5.57 20.78
N VAL A 154 5.47 4.59 21.69
CA VAL A 154 6.62 4.18 22.52
C VAL A 154 7.26 2.91 21.94
N SER A 155 6.43 1.90 21.62
CA SER A 155 6.82 0.67 20.92
C SER A 155 5.91 0.50 19.70
N PRO A 156 6.46 0.18 18.51
CA PRO A 156 5.65 -0.01 17.32
C PRO A 156 4.88 -1.34 17.35
N PRO A 157 3.64 -1.39 16.82
CA PRO A 157 2.95 -2.65 16.58
C PRO A 157 3.62 -3.47 15.49
N GLU A 158 3.28 -4.76 15.47
CA GLU A 158 3.75 -5.71 14.46
C GLU A 158 2.96 -5.53 13.15
N PHE A 159 3.49 -4.72 12.25
CA PHE A 159 2.96 -4.53 10.89
C PHE A 159 4.14 -4.37 9.94
N HIS A 160 4.22 -5.28 8.99
CA HIS A 160 5.36 -5.37 8.07
C HIS A 160 4.86 -5.31 6.63
N TYR A 161 5.06 -4.16 6.00
CA TYR A 161 4.84 -3.99 4.57
C TYR A 161 6.18 -3.90 3.84
N ARG A 162 6.42 -4.80 2.88
CA ARG A 162 7.64 -4.80 2.06
C ARG A 162 7.40 -5.51 0.73
N GLY A 163 7.75 -4.87 -0.38
CA GLY A 163 7.72 -5.50 -1.72
C GLY A 163 6.35 -6.08 -2.05
N ALA A 164 5.31 -5.25 -1.88
CA ALA A 164 3.89 -5.61 -2.04
C ALA A 164 3.41 -6.79 -1.16
N THR A 165 4.13 -7.12 -0.09
CA THR A 165 3.69 -8.10 0.90
C THR A 165 3.33 -7.38 2.21
N LEU A 166 2.09 -7.54 2.68
CA LEU A 166 1.68 -7.16 4.03
C LEU A 166 1.65 -8.40 4.93
N THR A 167 2.46 -8.39 5.99
CA THR A 167 2.38 -9.35 7.10
C THR A 167 1.85 -8.63 8.34
N LEU A 168 0.67 -9.05 8.80
CA LEU A 168 -0.08 -8.48 9.91
C LEU A 168 -0.43 -9.56 10.95
N PRO A 169 0.43 -9.81 11.94
CA PRO A 169 0.07 -10.60 13.10
C PRO A 169 -0.72 -9.73 14.09
N VAL A 170 -2.04 -9.88 14.09
CA VAL A 170 -2.91 -9.21 15.05
C VAL A 170 -2.70 -9.84 16.43
N VAL A 171 -2.43 -9.01 17.42
CA VAL A 171 -2.32 -9.42 18.83
C VAL A 171 -3.52 -8.86 19.60
N ARG A 172 -4.30 -9.75 20.19
CA ARG A 172 -5.47 -9.43 21.01
C ARG A 172 -5.20 -9.72 22.48
N VAL A 173 -5.67 -8.83 23.34
CA VAL A 173 -5.65 -8.98 24.80
C VAL A 173 -7.04 -9.37 25.27
N ALA A 174 -7.13 -10.49 25.96
CA ALA A 174 -8.31 -10.92 26.68
C ALA A 174 -8.10 -10.79 28.19
N GLY A 175 -9.19 -10.63 28.93
CA GLY A 175 -9.19 -10.53 30.38
C GLY A 175 -9.70 -9.18 30.88
N ASP A 176 -10.09 -9.17 32.15
CA ASP A 176 -10.63 -7.99 32.82
C ASP A 176 -10.01 -7.88 34.21
N GLY A 177 -9.49 -6.71 34.55
CA GLY A 177 -8.90 -6.54 35.87
C GLY A 177 -8.35 -5.15 36.13
N SER A 178 -8.11 -4.87 37.41
CA SER A 178 -7.30 -3.72 37.79
C SER A 178 -6.50 -3.98 39.05
N ALA A 179 -5.27 -3.50 39.07
CA ALA A 179 -4.35 -3.67 40.19
C ALA A 179 -3.55 -2.38 40.41
N SER A 180 -3.16 -2.12 41.65
CA SER A 180 -2.37 -0.94 42.04
C SER A 180 -1.36 -1.31 43.12
N GLY A 181 -0.28 -0.53 43.23
CA GLY A 181 0.85 -0.88 44.08
C GLY A 181 1.87 -1.73 43.33
N ASP A 182 2.44 -2.74 43.99
CA ASP A 182 3.39 -3.67 43.37
C ASP A 182 2.63 -4.70 42.52
N VAL A 183 2.45 -4.41 41.23
CA VAL A 183 1.64 -5.21 40.31
C VAL A 183 2.50 -6.18 39.50
N SER A 184 2.05 -7.43 39.39
CA SER A 184 2.57 -8.41 38.43
C SER A 184 1.50 -8.77 37.42
N ALA A 185 1.84 -8.82 36.14
CA ALA A 185 0.98 -9.36 35.09
C ALA A 185 1.38 -10.80 34.75
N ARG A 186 0.37 -11.68 34.67
CA ARG A 186 0.47 -13.01 34.11
C ARG A 186 -0.06 -12.96 32.68
N VAL A 187 0.67 -13.52 31.73
CA VAL A 187 0.30 -13.55 30.31
C VAL A 187 0.30 -14.99 29.83
N SER A 188 -0.79 -15.44 29.23
CA SER A 188 -0.88 -16.77 28.61
C SER A 188 -1.58 -16.70 27.26
N ALA A 189 -0.93 -17.19 26.20
CA ALA A 189 -1.57 -17.29 24.90
C ALA A 189 -2.67 -18.36 24.88
N THR A 190 -3.87 -17.91 24.54
CA THR A 190 -5.09 -18.69 24.31
C THR A 190 -5.21 -19.11 22.84
N GLU A 191 -4.72 -18.28 21.92
CA GLU A 191 -4.65 -18.57 20.48
C GLU A 191 -3.28 -18.17 19.92
N ARG A 192 -2.74 -18.99 19.01
CA ARG A 192 -1.40 -18.76 18.41
C ARG A 192 -1.44 -18.91 16.91
N ALA A 193 -1.14 -17.82 16.21
CA ALA A 193 -1.01 -17.74 14.77
C ALA A 193 -2.20 -18.37 14.02
N ARG A 194 -3.44 -18.15 14.51
CA ARG A 194 -4.64 -18.58 13.81
C ARG A 194 -4.66 -17.89 12.46
N ARG A 195 -4.60 -18.69 11.40
CA ARG A 195 -4.50 -18.17 10.05
C ARG A 195 -5.82 -17.54 9.63
N VAL A 196 -5.77 -16.26 9.28
CA VAL A 196 -6.92 -15.49 8.78
C VAL A 196 -6.81 -15.36 7.26
N TYR A 197 -5.61 -15.03 6.75
CA TYR A 197 -5.32 -14.94 5.32
C TYR A 197 -3.87 -15.37 5.04
N PRO A 198 -3.59 -16.16 3.98
CA PRO A 198 -4.55 -16.88 3.14
C PRO A 198 -5.27 -17.99 3.93
N ASN A 199 -6.50 -18.34 3.57
CA ASN A 199 -7.29 -19.38 4.21
C ASN A 199 -8.16 -20.11 3.18
N ASP A 200 -7.74 -21.31 2.78
CA ASP A 200 -8.41 -22.18 1.81
C ASP A 200 -9.78 -22.69 2.27
N THR A 201 -10.07 -22.61 3.57
CA THR A 201 -11.38 -22.98 4.14
C THR A 201 -12.37 -21.82 4.21
N ALA A 202 -11.93 -20.59 3.93
CA ALA A 202 -12.77 -19.40 3.82
C ALA A 202 -12.92 -18.98 2.36
N SER A 203 -14.05 -18.37 2.01
CA SER A 203 -14.36 -17.96 0.64
C SER A 203 -15.02 -16.59 0.61
N TYR A 204 -14.88 -15.91 -0.53
CA TYR A 204 -15.62 -14.68 -0.80
C TYR A 204 -17.12 -14.96 -0.96
N ASP A 205 -17.95 -13.98 -0.58
CA ASP A 205 -19.40 -14.14 -0.57
C ASP A 205 -20.01 -14.19 -1.99
N THR A 206 -19.42 -13.49 -2.97
CA THR A 206 -20.01 -13.33 -4.31
C THR A 206 -19.35 -14.14 -5.42
N ILE A 207 -18.13 -14.66 -5.19
CA ILE A 207 -17.37 -15.45 -6.17
C ILE A 207 -16.91 -16.77 -5.56
N PRO A 208 -16.80 -17.86 -6.35
CA PRO A 208 -16.33 -19.16 -5.87
C PRO A 208 -14.80 -19.21 -5.71
N ALA A 209 -14.22 -18.21 -5.04
CA ALA A 209 -12.78 -18.13 -4.76
C ALA A 209 -12.55 -18.20 -3.24
N SER A 210 -11.50 -18.92 -2.84
CA SER A 210 -10.99 -18.95 -1.47
C SER A 210 -10.17 -17.70 -1.16
N PHE A 211 -9.89 -17.47 0.12
CA PHE A 211 -8.94 -16.43 0.53
C PHE A 211 -7.52 -16.87 0.21
N ASP A 212 -7.04 -16.63 -1.00
CA ASP A 212 -5.71 -17.06 -1.43
C ASP A 212 -4.86 -15.89 -1.93
N ASN A 213 -3.55 -16.08 -1.86
CA ASN A 213 -2.60 -15.19 -2.50
C ASN A 213 -2.30 -15.65 -3.94
N PRO A 214 -1.99 -14.74 -4.87
CA PRO A 214 -2.00 -13.28 -4.71
C PRO A 214 -3.38 -12.68 -4.44
N VAL A 215 -3.44 -11.58 -3.69
CA VAL A 215 -4.67 -10.81 -3.54
C VAL A 215 -4.95 -10.09 -4.86
N SER A 216 -6.08 -10.39 -5.48
CA SER A 216 -6.47 -9.84 -6.78
C SER A 216 -7.63 -8.84 -6.63
N ASN A 217 -7.61 -7.80 -7.47
CA ASN A 217 -8.66 -6.80 -7.65
C ASN A 217 -8.95 -5.93 -6.42
N GLY A 218 -9.44 -4.71 -6.62
CA GLY A 218 -9.82 -3.83 -5.51
C GLY A 218 -8.67 -3.36 -4.59
N THR A 219 -8.92 -3.31 -3.27
CA THR A 219 -8.04 -2.67 -2.28
C THR A 219 -8.16 -3.33 -0.91
N VAL A 220 -7.04 -3.62 -0.26
CA VAL A 220 -7.02 -4.07 1.14
C VAL A 220 -6.94 -2.86 2.06
N VAL A 221 -7.89 -2.78 2.99
CA VAL A 221 -7.99 -1.69 3.97
C VAL A 221 -7.88 -2.26 5.38
N VAL A 222 -6.89 -1.80 6.13
CA VAL A 222 -6.76 -2.09 7.56
C VAL A 222 -7.24 -0.87 8.33
N THR A 223 -8.30 -1.04 9.13
CA THR A 223 -8.89 0.02 9.95
C THR A 223 -8.78 -0.33 11.42
N VAL A 224 -8.28 0.60 12.23
CA VAL A 224 -8.19 0.47 13.69
C VAL A 224 -9.08 1.53 14.34
N HIS A 225 -10.00 1.10 15.20
CA HIS A 225 -10.72 1.95 16.13
C HIS A 225 -10.08 1.84 17.50
N SER A 226 -9.65 2.97 18.07
CA SER A 226 -8.95 3.00 19.36
C SER A 226 -8.93 4.43 19.91
N ASP A 227 -8.85 4.59 21.23
CA ASP A 227 -8.51 5.88 21.86
C ASP A 227 -7.11 6.38 21.43
N HIS A 228 -6.26 5.49 20.93
CA HIS A 228 -4.91 5.76 20.43
C HIS A 228 -4.84 5.90 18.91
N TYR A 229 -5.98 6.07 18.19
CA TYR A 229 -6.04 6.11 16.73
C TYR A 229 -5.04 7.09 16.06
N ARG A 230 -4.74 8.24 16.68
CA ARG A 230 -3.72 9.17 16.15
C ARG A 230 -2.30 8.61 16.18
N GLY A 231 -2.01 7.77 17.19
CA GLY A 231 -0.77 7.00 17.28
C GLY A 231 -0.69 5.94 16.18
N TRP A 232 -1.78 5.21 15.95
CA TRP A 232 -1.92 4.26 14.84
C TRP A 232 -1.74 4.93 13.47
N ALA A 233 -2.36 6.10 13.25
CA ALA A 233 -2.19 6.88 12.03
C ALA A 233 -0.73 7.28 11.80
N SER A 234 -0.08 7.85 12.82
CA SER A 234 1.34 8.22 12.77
C SER A 234 2.24 7.01 12.49
N PHE A 235 1.87 5.85 13.03
CA PHE A 235 2.57 4.59 12.76
C PHE A 235 2.42 4.19 11.28
N PHE A 236 1.20 4.12 10.75
CA PHE A 236 0.96 3.76 9.35
C PHE A 236 1.67 4.71 8.39
N GLU A 237 1.63 6.02 8.65
CA GLU A 237 2.34 7.03 7.84
C GLU A 237 3.86 6.80 7.83
N SER A 238 4.43 6.30 8.93
CA SER A 238 5.87 6.09 9.07
C SER A 238 6.37 4.73 8.58
N ARG A 239 5.49 3.73 8.42
CA ARG A 239 5.86 2.33 8.16
C ARG A 239 5.19 1.69 6.95
N SER A 240 4.23 2.37 6.32
CA SER A 240 3.58 1.90 5.10
C SER A 240 3.71 2.95 4.00
N GLU A 241 3.64 2.51 2.75
CA GLU A 241 3.55 3.39 1.58
C GLU A 241 2.07 3.66 1.19
N GLY A 242 1.12 3.08 1.94
CA GLY A 242 -0.32 3.17 1.67
C GLY A 242 -0.94 4.53 2.00
N THR A 243 -2.16 4.76 1.50
CA THR A 243 -2.92 5.97 1.83
C THR A 243 -3.48 5.85 3.25
N VAL A 244 -3.08 6.76 4.12
CA VAL A 244 -3.56 6.82 5.51
C VAL A 244 -4.68 7.84 5.64
N THR A 245 -5.77 7.44 6.29
CA THR A 245 -6.90 8.32 6.62
C THR A 245 -7.19 8.29 8.12
N VAL A 246 -7.62 9.44 8.64
CA VAL A 246 -7.96 9.63 10.05
C VAL A 246 -9.37 10.18 10.15
N ASP A 247 -10.22 9.53 10.95
CA ASP A 247 -11.56 10.00 11.28
C ASP A 247 -11.63 10.27 12.78
N ASP A 248 -11.47 11.55 13.17
CA ASP A 248 -11.54 11.97 14.58
C ASP A 248 -12.95 11.78 15.18
N THR A 249 -14.01 11.70 14.36
CA THR A 249 -15.40 11.54 14.86
C THR A 249 -15.65 10.10 15.29
N ASN A 250 -15.14 9.16 14.50
CA ASN A 250 -15.24 7.73 14.79
C ASN A 250 -14.02 7.18 15.54
N GLN A 251 -13.02 8.02 15.82
CA GLN A 251 -11.75 7.61 16.47
C GLN A 251 -11.09 6.45 15.73
N THR A 252 -10.98 6.54 14.40
CA THR A 252 -10.37 5.50 13.57
C THR A 252 -9.18 6.00 12.77
N ALA A 253 -8.21 5.11 12.55
CA ALA A 253 -7.14 5.28 11.59
C ALA A 253 -7.18 4.11 10.59
N SER A 254 -7.09 4.41 9.31
CA SER A 254 -7.10 3.41 8.25
C SER A 254 -5.89 3.56 7.33
N VAL A 255 -5.35 2.44 6.87
CA VAL A 255 -4.37 2.39 5.79
C VAL A 255 -4.94 1.56 4.63
N GLU A 256 -4.88 2.13 3.43
CA GLU A 256 -5.34 1.50 2.20
C GLU A 256 -4.14 1.07 1.34
N LEU A 257 -4.18 -0.18 0.88
CA LEU A 257 -3.22 -0.78 -0.03
C LEU A 257 -3.97 -1.35 -1.23
N GLU A 258 -3.79 -0.76 -2.41
CA GLU A 258 -4.41 -1.18 -3.66
C GLU A 258 -3.87 -2.56 -4.06
N THR A 259 -4.70 -3.50 -4.48
CA THR A 259 -4.13 -4.74 -5.01
C THR A 259 -3.42 -4.43 -6.31
N LEU A 260 -2.38 -5.21 -6.62
CA LEU A 260 -1.95 -5.25 -8.02
C LEU A 260 -3.11 -5.78 -8.86
N GLY A 261 -3.24 -5.27 -10.07
CA GLY A 261 -4.05 -5.91 -11.08
C GLY A 261 -3.34 -7.17 -11.58
N LEU A 262 -3.32 -7.33 -12.88
CA LEU A 262 -2.62 -8.35 -13.61
C LEU A 262 -1.11 -8.26 -13.40
N VAL A 263 -0.52 -9.29 -12.75
CA VAL A 263 0.93 -9.57 -12.77
C VAL A 263 1.13 -11.09 -12.87
N GLY A 264 1.83 -11.54 -13.91
CA GLY A 264 2.03 -12.96 -14.23
C GLY A 264 0.97 -13.50 -15.18
N GLU A 265 0.66 -14.80 -15.04
CA GLU A 265 -0.33 -15.49 -15.87
C GLU A 265 -1.77 -15.02 -15.61
N PHE A 266 -2.58 -15.01 -16.67
CA PHE A 266 -4.00 -14.69 -16.61
C PHE A 266 -4.83 -15.51 -17.58
N GLN A 267 -6.08 -15.77 -17.19
CA GLN A 267 -7.10 -16.29 -18.09
C GLN A 267 -7.54 -15.19 -19.05
N MET A 268 -7.65 -15.50 -20.34
CA MET A 268 -8.11 -14.51 -21.31
C MET A 268 -9.56 -14.09 -21.01
N PRO A 269 -9.87 -12.79 -20.89
CA PRO A 269 -11.24 -12.33 -20.72
C PRO A 269 -12.01 -12.50 -22.04
N ASN A 270 -13.34 -12.61 -21.95
CA ASN A 270 -14.20 -12.67 -23.15
C ASN A 270 -14.14 -11.36 -23.94
N GLU A 271 -14.54 -11.37 -25.22
CA GLU A 271 -14.74 -10.17 -26.04
C GLU A 271 -15.46 -9.04 -25.26
N GLY A 272 -14.86 -7.84 -25.28
CA GLY A 272 -15.36 -6.65 -24.61
C GLY A 272 -15.16 -6.62 -23.09
N THR A 273 -14.44 -7.59 -22.53
CA THR A 273 -14.05 -7.62 -21.11
C THR A 273 -12.55 -7.37 -20.97
N SER A 274 -12.15 -6.79 -19.85
CA SER A 274 -10.78 -6.31 -19.60
C SER A 274 -10.02 -7.12 -18.56
N VAL A 275 -8.70 -7.06 -18.63
CA VAL A 275 -7.81 -7.29 -17.50
C VAL A 275 -7.21 -5.95 -17.05
N ASP A 276 -7.24 -5.70 -15.75
CA ASP A 276 -6.65 -4.51 -15.13
C ASP A 276 -5.14 -4.64 -15.03
N VAL A 277 -4.38 -3.66 -15.51
CA VAL A 277 -2.94 -3.53 -15.21
C VAL A 277 -2.78 -2.39 -14.22
N ARG A 278 -2.18 -2.64 -13.04
CA ARG A 278 -2.04 -1.63 -11.97
C ARG A 278 -0.68 -1.70 -11.31
N GLY A 279 -0.14 -0.53 -10.98
CA GLY A 279 1.14 -0.39 -10.27
C GLY A 279 2.37 -0.63 -11.14
N MET A 280 2.23 -0.55 -12.47
CA MET A 280 3.34 -0.62 -13.41
C MET A 280 4.26 0.61 -13.24
N ALA A 281 5.56 0.40 -13.08
CA ALA A 281 6.56 1.47 -13.20
C ALA A 281 6.58 2.13 -14.59
N ALA A 282 6.95 3.41 -14.65
CA ALA A 282 6.81 4.22 -15.87
C ALA A 282 8.06 4.24 -16.78
N ASN A 283 8.94 3.22 -16.76
CA ASN A 283 10.19 3.24 -17.53
C ASN A 283 10.62 1.86 -18.04
N HIS A 284 9.93 1.37 -19.06
CA HIS A 284 10.27 0.16 -19.83
C HIS A 284 10.54 -1.04 -18.93
N ASN A 285 9.51 -1.43 -18.21
CA ASN A 285 9.57 -2.39 -17.12
C ASN A 285 8.87 -3.71 -17.40
N VAL A 286 8.31 -3.91 -18.59
CA VAL A 286 7.69 -5.16 -19.00
C VAL A 286 8.80 -6.14 -19.38
N SER A 287 8.89 -7.23 -18.61
CA SER A 287 9.93 -8.26 -18.75
C SER A 287 9.42 -9.52 -19.44
N ALA A 288 8.11 -9.75 -19.43
CA ALA A 288 7.45 -10.78 -20.22
C ALA A 288 6.05 -10.29 -20.60
N PHE A 289 5.68 -10.41 -21.87
CA PHE A 289 4.31 -10.25 -22.29
C PHE A 289 4.00 -11.23 -23.42
N SER A 290 3.25 -12.29 -23.10
CA SER A 290 2.89 -13.32 -24.07
C SER A 290 1.40 -13.66 -24.00
N LEU A 291 0.85 -14.08 -25.13
CA LEU A 291 -0.52 -14.55 -25.25
C LEU A 291 -0.51 -15.96 -25.85
N THR A 292 -1.27 -16.87 -25.28
CA THR A 292 -1.61 -18.15 -25.90
C THR A 292 -3.09 -18.15 -26.28
N LEU A 293 -3.35 -18.06 -27.57
CA LEU A 293 -4.67 -17.97 -28.17
C LEU A 293 -5.08 -19.33 -28.72
N SER A 294 -6.15 -19.87 -28.16
CA SER A 294 -6.77 -21.12 -28.58
C SER A 294 -7.84 -20.84 -29.64
N ASN A 295 -7.97 -21.69 -30.66
CA ASN A 295 -8.91 -21.45 -31.77
C ASN A 295 -9.63 -22.73 -32.19
N ASP A 296 -10.96 -22.74 -32.09
CA ASP A 296 -11.78 -23.92 -32.41
C ASP A 296 -12.02 -24.12 -33.92
N GLN A 297 -11.69 -23.12 -34.75
CA GLN A 297 -11.81 -23.14 -36.22
C GLN A 297 -10.47 -23.37 -36.94
N HIS A 298 -9.49 -23.96 -36.26
CA HIS A 298 -8.17 -24.22 -36.82
C HIS A 298 -7.42 -22.95 -37.26
N LEU A 299 -7.66 -21.81 -36.62
CA LEU A 299 -7.08 -20.49 -36.94
C LEU A 299 -7.53 -19.92 -38.29
N GLN A 300 -8.61 -20.45 -38.87
CA GLN A 300 -9.11 -19.96 -40.15
C GLN A 300 -9.58 -18.50 -40.05
N ASN A 301 -8.91 -17.62 -40.80
CA ASN A 301 -9.17 -16.18 -40.83
C ASN A 301 -9.08 -15.53 -39.44
N MET A 302 -8.15 -16.01 -38.60
CA MET A 302 -7.97 -15.47 -37.26
C MET A 302 -7.47 -14.02 -37.32
N GLU A 303 -8.20 -13.18 -36.60
CA GLU A 303 -7.93 -11.75 -36.35
C GLU A 303 -8.40 -11.50 -34.92
N TRP A 304 -7.50 -11.09 -34.06
CA TRP A 304 -7.74 -10.90 -32.64
C TRP A 304 -6.91 -9.73 -32.14
N GLY A 305 -7.47 -8.93 -31.23
CA GLY A 305 -6.80 -7.80 -30.65
C GLY A 305 -7.03 -7.67 -29.16
N MET A 306 -6.15 -6.90 -28.55
CA MET A 306 -6.25 -6.45 -27.17
C MET A 306 -5.92 -4.97 -27.14
N TYR A 307 -6.79 -4.19 -26.53
CA TYR A 307 -6.73 -2.74 -26.62
C TYR A 307 -6.96 -2.07 -25.26
N TYR A 308 -6.45 -0.85 -25.16
CA TYR A 308 -6.79 0.10 -24.11
C TYR A 308 -7.45 1.30 -24.79
N ASP A 309 -8.64 1.66 -24.31
CA ASP A 309 -9.40 2.84 -24.72
C ASP A 309 -9.38 3.83 -23.55
N GLY A 310 -8.59 4.89 -23.72
CA GLY A 310 -8.28 5.83 -22.65
C GLY A 310 -8.67 7.24 -23.05
N ASP A 311 -8.96 8.11 -22.07
CA ASP A 311 -9.39 9.49 -22.34
C ASP A 311 -8.47 10.29 -23.30
N GLN A 312 -7.18 9.92 -23.40
CA GLN A 312 -6.17 10.59 -24.24
C GLN A 312 -5.19 9.64 -24.93
N LYS A 313 -5.30 8.32 -24.74
CA LYS A 313 -4.26 7.36 -25.13
C LYS A 313 -4.92 6.04 -25.52
N ASP A 314 -5.22 5.89 -26.80
CA ASP A 314 -5.75 4.63 -27.30
C ASP A 314 -4.62 3.78 -27.84
N LEU A 315 -4.62 2.50 -27.48
CA LEU A 315 -3.64 1.53 -27.95
C LEU A 315 -4.35 0.25 -28.35
N GLU A 316 -3.95 -0.36 -29.45
CA GLU A 316 -4.40 -1.68 -29.84
C GLU A 316 -3.23 -2.53 -30.33
N LEU A 317 -3.11 -3.72 -29.74
CA LEU A 317 -2.29 -4.80 -30.26
C LEU A 317 -3.18 -5.72 -31.06
N HIS A 318 -2.76 -6.09 -32.26
CA HIS A 318 -3.55 -6.94 -33.14
C HIS A 318 -2.70 -8.05 -33.73
N VAL A 319 -3.29 -9.24 -33.78
CA VAL A 319 -2.72 -10.48 -34.29
C VAL A 319 -3.57 -10.97 -35.46
N GLN A 320 -2.94 -11.17 -36.61
CA GLN A 320 -3.60 -11.66 -37.80
C GLN A 320 -2.88 -12.90 -38.35
N ALA A 321 -3.64 -13.94 -38.70
CA ALA A 321 -3.14 -15.16 -39.34
C ALA A 321 -3.56 -15.20 -40.81
N ASP A 322 -2.66 -15.48 -41.76
CA ASP A 322 -3.01 -15.53 -43.20
C ASP A 322 -3.57 -16.88 -43.68
N ASP A 323 -3.32 -17.96 -42.94
CA ASP A 323 -3.74 -19.32 -43.24
C ASP A 323 -4.33 -20.02 -42.01
N LYS A 324 -4.54 -21.33 -42.09
CA LYS A 324 -5.12 -22.18 -41.06
C LYS A 324 -4.34 -23.47 -40.88
N CYS A 325 -4.48 -24.08 -39.70
CA CYS A 325 -3.95 -25.40 -39.44
C CYS A 325 -4.57 -26.46 -40.37
N LYS A 326 -3.72 -27.30 -40.98
CA LYS A 326 -4.11 -28.38 -41.89
C LYS A 326 -3.38 -29.66 -41.48
N SER A 327 -4.13 -30.64 -40.97
CA SER A 327 -3.57 -31.99 -40.66
C SER A 327 -2.34 -31.98 -39.76
N GLY A 328 -2.26 -31.04 -38.80
CA GLY A 328 -1.13 -30.93 -37.87
C GLY A 328 -0.01 -30.00 -38.31
N SER A 329 -0.15 -29.27 -39.43
CA SER A 329 0.82 -28.25 -39.87
C SER A 329 0.17 -26.89 -40.12
N TYR A 330 0.99 -25.83 -40.12
CA TYR A 330 0.64 -24.48 -40.53
C TYR A 330 1.61 -24.06 -41.63
N ASP A 331 1.11 -23.60 -42.78
CA ASP A 331 1.94 -23.22 -43.94
C ASP A 331 1.90 -21.70 -44.21
N GLY A 332 1.28 -20.94 -43.29
CA GLY A 332 1.06 -19.50 -43.39
C GLY A 332 2.03 -18.67 -42.55
N THR A 333 1.72 -17.39 -42.43
CA THR A 333 2.43 -16.40 -41.65
C THR A 333 1.49 -15.59 -40.75
N PHE A 334 2.08 -14.84 -39.82
CA PHE A 334 1.38 -13.94 -38.92
C PHE A 334 1.82 -12.49 -39.11
N ASP A 335 0.87 -11.58 -38.94
CA ASP A 335 1.15 -10.14 -38.80
C ASP A 335 0.81 -9.71 -37.37
N LEU A 336 1.75 -9.01 -36.74
CA LEU A 336 1.60 -8.37 -35.44
C LEU A 336 1.63 -6.86 -35.62
N THR A 337 0.62 -6.18 -35.08
CA THR A 337 0.49 -4.73 -35.21
C THR A 337 0.30 -4.08 -33.85
N LEU A 338 0.93 -2.92 -33.66
CA LEU A 338 0.62 -1.97 -32.59
C LEU A 338 0.14 -0.67 -33.22
N TYR A 339 -1.06 -0.27 -32.83
CA TYR A 339 -1.65 1.04 -33.07
C TYR A 339 -1.58 1.87 -31.79
N TYR A 340 -1.21 3.15 -31.91
CA TYR A 340 -1.30 4.11 -30.82
C TYR A 340 -1.87 5.44 -31.33
N ALA A 341 -3.00 5.86 -30.78
CA ALA A 341 -3.67 7.09 -31.18
C ALA A 341 -2.96 8.34 -30.64
N THR A 342 -3.16 9.45 -31.33
CA THR A 342 -2.70 10.77 -30.90
C THR A 342 -3.87 11.77 -30.94
N GLU A 343 -3.75 12.87 -30.21
CA GLU A 343 -4.85 13.83 -30.01
C GLU A 343 -5.41 14.48 -31.29
N ASP A 344 -4.65 14.48 -32.40
CA ASP A 344 -5.03 15.13 -33.65
C ASP A 344 -5.63 14.17 -34.70
N GLY A 345 -5.94 12.92 -34.31
CA GLY A 345 -6.53 11.91 -35.18
C GLY A 345 -5.52 11.23 -36.11
N ARG A 346 -4.22 11.46 -35.89
CA ARG A 346 -3.13 10.65 -36.47
C ARG A 346 -2.73 9.54 -35.49
N TYR A 347 -1.82 8.68 -35.91
CA TYR A 347 -1.35 7.59 -35.06
C TYR A 347 0.15 7.31 -35.19
N HIS A 348 0.66 6.52 -34.27
CA HIS A 348 1.91 5.80 -34.45
C HIS A 348 1.58 4.34 -34.77
N GLY A 349 2.04 3.86 -35.93
CA GLY A 349 1.77 2.51 -36.41
C GLY A 349 3.07 1.72 -36.46
N TRP A 350 3.02 0.51 -35.90
CA TRP A 350 4.15 -0.42 -35.88
C TRP A 350 3.69 -1.79 -36.35
N GLN A 351 4.39 -2.38 -37.32
CA GLN A 351 4.03 -3.70 -37.85
C GLN A 351 5.24 -4.63 -37.99
N ALA A 352 5.08 -5.87 -37.56
CA ALA A 352 5.91 -6.99 -37.94
C ALA A 352 5.06 -7.93 -38.81
N THR A 353 5.37 -8.04 -40.10
CA THR A 353 4.55 -8.77 -41.08
C THR A 353 5.27 -10.02 -41.59
N ASP A 354 4.51 -10.94 -42.18
CA ASP A 354 5.02 -12.18 -42.79
C ASP A 354 5.84 -13.04 -41.81
N LEU A 355 5.47 -13.07 -40.52
CA LEU A 355 6.19 -13.82 -39.50
C LEU A 355 5.94 -15.33 -39.67
N ASP A 356 7.02 -16.06 -39.97
CA ASP A 356 7.01 -17.52 -40.07
C ASP A 356 7.12 -18.15 -38.66
N PRO A 357 6.11 -18.88 -38.17
CA PRO A 357 6.11 -19.46 -36.83
C PRO A 357 7.15 -20.56 -36.59
N ASP A 358 7.81 -21.06 -37.64
CA ASP A 358 8.92 -22.00 -37.50
C ASP A 358 10.27 -21.28 -37.25
N THR A 359 10.33 -19.96 -37.47
CA THR A 359 11.61 -19.21 -37.41
C THR A 359 11.57 -17.93 -36.60
N SER A 360 10.41 -17.29 -36.43
CA SER A 360 10.24 -16.11 -35.59
C SER A 360 10.34 -16.48 -34.11
N ASP A 361 10.88 -15.59 -33.30
CA ASP A 361 10.82 -15.68 -31.84
C ASP A 361 9.56 -15.02 -31.26
N ALA A 362 8.81 -14.28 -32.07
CA ALA A 362 7.56 -13.61 -31.67
C ALA A 362 6.33 -14.50 -31.77
N VAL A 363 6.32 -15.52 -32.64
CA VAL A 363 5.14 -16.37 -32.87
C VAL A 363 5.51 -17.84 -32.96
N SER A 364 4.68 -18.69 -32.37
CA SER A 364 4.77 -20.15 -32.52
C SER A 364 3.39 -20.80 -32.47
N ILE A 365 3.22 -21.95 -33.11
CA ILE A 365 1.90 -22.57 -33.28
C ILE A 365 1.94 -24.09 -33.09
N ASP A 366 0.99 -24.63 -32.33
CA ASP A 366 0.73 -26.06 -32.25
C ASP A 366 -0.57 -26.43 -32.96
N CYS A 367 -0.45 -26.98 -34.17
CA CYS A 367 -1.60 -27.50 -34.93
C CYS A 367 -1.94 -28.96 -34.62
N THR A 368 -1.19 -29.64 -33.76
CA THR A 368 -1.36 -31.07 -33.47
C THR A 368 -2.42 -31.36 -32.40
N ALA A 369 -2.70 -30.36 -31.56
CA ALA A 369 -3.80 -30.39 -30.60
C ALA A 369 -5.17 -30.46 -31.30
N SER A 370 -6.18 -30.96 -30.58
CA SER A 370 -7.57 -30.94 -31.08
C SER A 370 -8.08 -29.52 -31.32
N THR A 371 -7.55 -28.57 -30.56
CA THR A 371 -7.76 -27.13 -30.69
C THR A 371 -6.38 -26.50 -30.83
N PRO A 372 -6.03 -25.94 -32.00
CA PRO A 372 -4.73 -25.32 -32.18
C PRO A 372 -4.48 -24.15 -31.22
N GLU A 373 -3.23 -24.04 -30.75
CA GLU A 373 -2.78 -22.95 -29.88
C GLU A 373 -1.71 -22.13 -30.62
N LEU A 374 -1.95 -20.82 -30.73
CA LEU A 374 -0.99 -19.82 -31.19
C LEU A 374 -0.39 -19.14 -29.96
N THR A 375 0.93 -19.10 -29.84
CA THR A 375 1.62 -18.28 -28.86
C THR A 375 2.22 -17.05 -29.54
N VAL A 376 1.98 -15.87 -28.98
CA VAL A 376 2.55 -14.59 -29.40
C VAL A 376 3.37 -14.02 -28.24
N ASP A 377 4.63 -13.66 -28.48
CA ASP A 377 5.54 -13.04 -27.51
C ASP A 377 5.82 -11.60 -27.94
N PHE A 378 5.16 -10.65 -27.28
CA PHE A 378 5.32 -9.21 -27.48
C PHE A 378 6.58 -8.65 -26.81
N THR A 379 7.30 -9.48 -26.06
CA THR A 379 8.64 -9.20 -25.52
C THR A 379 9.77 -9.85 -26.32
N SER A 380 9.45 -10.35 -27.53
CA SER A 380 10.43 -10.90 -28.46
C SER A 380 11.37 -9.83 -29.04
N SER A 381 12.47 -10.30 -29.63
CA SER A 381 13.47 -9.43 -30.28
C SER A 381 13.16 -9.13 -31.74
N GLU A 382 12.03 -9.62 -32.25
CA GLU A 382 11.51 -9.37 -33.59
C GLU A 382 11.39 -7.87 -33.88
N THR A 383 11.65 -7.46 -35.12
CA THR A 383 11.64 -6.04 -35.48
C THR A 383 10.29 -5.61 -36.02
N MET A 384 9.77 -4.51 -35.50
CA MET A 384 8.60 -3.82 -36.04
C MET A 384 9.03 -2.62 -36.88
N THR A 385 8.35 -2.41 -38.01
CA THR A 385 8.55 -1.26 -38.90
C THR A 385 7.57 -0.16 -38.54
N TYR A 386 8.06 1.08 -38.43
CA TYR A 386 7.24 2.26 -38.20
C TYR A 386 6.60 2.75 -39.51
N GLY A 387 5.29 2.99 -39.50
CA GLY A 387 4.60 3.54 -40.66
C GLY A 387 3.08 3.41 -40.61
N ASP A 388 2.45 3.58 -41.78
CA ASP A 388 1.00 3.35 -41.91
C ASP A 388 0.69 1.87 -41.71
N ILE A 389 -0.36 1.59 -40.96
CA ILE A 389 -0.82 0.22 -40.75
C ILE A 389 -1.50 -0.28 -42.03
N GLN A 390 -1.01 -1.39 -42.57
CA GLN A 390 -1.58 -2.09 -43.71
C GLN A 390 -2.16 -3.44 -43.26
N SER A 391 -3.18 -3.93 -43.98
CA SER A 391 -3.66 -5.30 -43.82
C SER A 391 -3.81 -5.95 -45.18
N ASP A 392 -3.18 -7.11 -45.36
CA ASP A 392 -3.26 -7.91 -46.58
C ASP A 392 -4.67 -8.44 -46.87
N LYS A 393 -5.48 -8.59 -45.82
CA LYS A 393 -6.91 -8.91 -45.93
C LYS A 393 -7.78 -7.67 -46.13
N GLY A 394 -7.20 -6.48 -45.96
CA GLY A 394 -7.88 -5.20 -45.88
C GLY A 394 -8.75 -5.09 -44.62
N PHE A 395 -9.16 -3.87 -44.28
CA PHE A 395 -9.94 -3.61 -43.07
C PHE A 395 -11.43 -4.02 -43.15
N GLY A 396 -11.84 -4.78 -44.16
CA GLY A 396 -13.17 -5.39 -44.28
C GLY A 396 -14.36 -4.48 -43.91
N ASN A 397 -15.21 -4.96 -42.99
CA ASN A 397 -16.32 -4.20 -42.40
C ASN A 397 -15.90 -3.41 -41.15
N GLN A 398 -14.58 -3.27 -40.90
CA GLN A 398 -13.96 -2.56 -39.78
C GLN A 398 -14.40 -3.07 -38.40
N ASN A 399 -14.77 -4.34 -38.31
CA ASN A 399 -15.35 -4.94 -37.10
C ASN A 399 -14.42 -5.96 -36.43
N LYS A 400 -13.17 -6.08 -36.89
CA LYS A 400 -12.16 -7.00 -36.37
C LYS A 400 -11.09 -6.32 -35.53
N TRP A 401 -10.96 -5.01 -35.70
CA TRP A 401 -10.11 -4.13 -34.92
C TRP A 401 -11.02 -3.19 -34.14
N GLN A 402 -10.59 -2.80 -32.96
CA GLN A 402 -11.26 -1.75 -32.19
C GLN A 402 -11.17 -0.41 -32.92
N PHE A 403 -9.98 -0.04 -33.42
CA PHE A 403 -9.70 1.27 -34.03
C PHE A 403 -9.56 1.22 -35.55
N ALA A 404 -10.18 0.24 -36.22
CA ALA A 404 -10.17 0.16 -37.69
C ALA A 404 -10.64 1.45 -38.39
N PRO A 405 -11.71 2.15 -37.94
CA PRO A 405 -12.12 3.41 -38.57
C PRO A 405 -11.01 4.47 -38.55
N GLU A 406 -10.34 4.63 -37.41
CA GLU A 406 -9.25 5.59 -37.19
C GLU A 406 -8.02 5.24 -38.03
N ILE A 407 -7.70 3.94 -38.14
CA ILE A 407 -6.60 3.46 -38.99
C ILE A 407 -6.88 3.72 -40.47
N VAL A 408 -8.12 3.49 -40.93
CA VAL A 408 -8.50 3.61 -42.35
C VAL A 408 -8.60 5.07 -42.80
N ASP A 409 -9.17 5.93 -41.96
CA ASP A 409 -9.38 7.34 -42.28
C ASP A 409 -8.16 8.21 -41.95
N GLY A 410 -7.30 7.75 -41.04
CA GLY A 410 -6.09 8.42 -40.60
C GLY A 410 -4.82 7.99 -41.33
N GLU A 411 -3.69 8.57 -40.91
CA GLU A 411 -2.36 8.20 -41.38
C GLU A 411 -1.36 8.29 -40.22
N ALA A 412 -0.29 7.49 -40.31
CA ALA A 412 0.78 7.56 -39.34
C ALA A 412 1.52 8.91 -39.41
N TYR A 413 2.16 9.31 -38.31
CA TYR A 413 3.11 10.42 -38.33
C TYR A 413 4.27 10.15 -39.30
N ASP A 414 4.80 11.23 -39.91
CA ASP A 414 5.99 11.11 -40.77
C ASP A 414 7.20 10.63 -39.96
N SER A 415 7.27 11.06 -38.69
CA SER A 415 8.26 10.62 -37.73
C SER A 415 7.77 10.78 -36.29
N VAL A 416 8.23 9.90 -35.40
CA VAL A 416 8.05 9.99 -33.95
C VAL A 416 9.41 10.03 -33.26
N THR A 417 9.54 10.76 -32.16
CA THR A 417 10.72 10.67 -31.27
C THR A 417 10.27 10.12 -29.94
N PHE A 418 10.92 9.05 -29.48
CA PHE A 418 10.73 8.52 -28.14
C PHE A 418 11.70 9.25 -27.21
N ASP A 419 11.18 10.12 -26.35
CA ASP A 419 11.95 10.88 -25.34
C ASP A 419 11.21 11.05 -24.00
N GLU A 420 10.11 10.32 -23.83
CA GLU A 420 9.24 10.34 -22.65
C GLU A 420 9.82 9.53 -21.48
N HIS A 421 10.63 8.51 -21.78
CA HIS A 421 11.24 7.60 -20.81
C HIS A 421 12.77 7.59 -20.91
N ASP A 422 13.45 7.39 -19.78
CA ASP A 422 14.93 7.35 -19.73
C ASP A 422 15.49 6.24 -20.63
N ALA A 423 14.76 5.12 -20.75
CA ALA A 423 15.11 3.99 -21.61
C ALA A 423 15.03 4.30 -23.11
N ASP A 424 14.27 5.31 -23.52
CA ASP A 424 14.09 5.64 -24.95
C ASP A 424 15.38 6.13 -25.59
N GLY A 425 16.16 6.91 -24.84
CA GLY A 425 17.41 7.50 -25.32
C GLY A 425 17.23 8.58 -26.41
N GLY A 426 16.02 9.09 -26.64
CA GLY A 426 15.77 10.16 -27.62
C GLY A 426 15.80 9.68 -29.08
N GLN A 427 15.38 8.45 -29.34
CA GLN A 427 15.43 7.86 -30.69
C GLN A 427 14.29 8.38 -31.56
N THR A 428 14.61 8.77 -32.79
CA THR A 428 13.61 9.21 -33.79
C THR A 428 13.45 8.13 -34.85
N PHE A 429 12.20 7.80 -35.16
CA PHE A 429 11.81 6.84 -36.19
C PHE A 429 11.02 7.55 -37.29
N SER A 430 11.39 7.31 -38.53
CA SER A 430 10.84 7.95 -39.74
C SER A 430 10.18 6.91 -40.63
N LYS A 431 8.90 7.15 -40.96
CA LYS A 431 8.12 6.32 -41.87
C LYS A 431 8.72 6.33 -43.29
N ALA A 432 9.27 7.47 -43.71
CA ALA A 432 9.84 7.62 -45.05
C ALA A 432 11.13 6.81 -45.23
N ASP A 433 11.87 6.58 -44.14
CA ASP A 433 13.11 5.82 -44.12
C ASP A 433 12.87 4.32 -43.87
N GLY A 434 11.65 3.94 -43.47
CA GLY A 434 11.30 2.58 -43.09
C GLY A 434 12.02 2.14 -41.82
N ASP A 435 12.14 3.05 -40.86
CA ASP A 435 12.85 2.79 -39.61
C ASP A 435 12.15 1.69 -38.81
N THR A 436 12.97 0.92 -38.08
CA THR A 436 12.52 -0.23 -37.30
C THR A 436 13.00 -0.15 -35.86
N ALA A 437 12.29 -0.82 -34.97
CA ALA A 437 12.64 -1.01 -33.57
C ALA A 437 12.28 -2.43 -33.13
N GLN A 438 12.90 -2.91 -32.05
CA GLN A 438 12.55 -4.22 -31.48
C GLN A 438 11.15 -4.15 -30.84
N MET A 439 10.40 -5.25 -30.97
CA MET A 439 9.02 -5.35 -30.47
C MET A 439 8.94 -5.10 -28.97
N ASP A 440 9.84 -5.73 -28.20
CA ASP A 440 9.94 -5.52 -26.75
C ASP A 440 10.08 -4.03 -26.38
N PHE A 441 10.94 -3.29 -27.09
CA PHE A 441 11.17 -1.87 -26.88
C PHE A 441 9.94 -1.02 -27.21
N VAL A 442 9.28 -1.31 -28.35
CA VAL A 442 8.08 -0.59 -28.80
C VAL A 442 6.91 -0.82 -27.84
N VAL A 443 6.65 -2.06 -27.46
CA VAL A 443 5.57 -2.42 -26.53
C VAL A 443 5.84 -1.81 -25.15
N ASN A 444 7.08 -1.91 -24.66
CA ASN A 444 7.47 -1.30 -23.38
C ASN A 444 7.25 0.21 -23.36
N HIS A 445 7.61 0.92 -24.45
CA HIS A 445 7.41 2.36 -24.56
C HIS A 445 5.94 2.73 -24.38
N TYR A 446 5.04 2.13 -25.17
CA TYR A 446 3.63 2.51 -25.09
C TYR A 446 2.92 2.03 -23.83
N PHE A 447 3.30 0.88 -23.26
CA PHE A 447 2.79 0.47 -21.94
C PHE A 447 3.29 1.41 -20.84
N SER A 448 4.53 1.92 -20.93
CA SER A 448 5.06 2.92 -20.00
C SER A 448 4.34 4.27 -20.11
N LEU A 449 3.82 4.63 -21.29
CA LEU A 449 2.95 5.80 -21.44
C LEU A 449 1.58 5.59 -20.78
N ALA A 450 1.07 4.36 -20.72
CA ALA A 450 -0.20 4.01 -20.08
C ALA A 450 -0.06 3.77 -18.55
N ALA A 451 1.16 3.57 -18.05
CA ALA A 451 1.44 3.40 -16.63
C ALA A 451 1.00 4.61 -15.78
N PRO A 452 0.69 4.42 -14.48
CA PRO A 452 0.82 3.19 -13.71
C PRO A 452 -0.39 2.26 -13.78
N GLN A 453 -1.48 2.67 -14.42
CA GLN A 453 -2.72 1.90 -14.49
C GLN A 453 -3.44 2.08 -15.83
N PHE A 454 -3.83 0.96 -16.42
CA PHE A 454 -4.64 0.89 -17.64
C PHE A 454 -5.37 -0.47 -17.70
N GLU A 455 -6.36 -0.56 -18.58
CA GLU A 455 -7.12 -1.80 -18.80
C GLU A 455 -6.83 -2.36 -20.19
N LEU A 456 -6.65 -3.66 -20.31
CA LEU A 456 -6.48 -4.36 -21.58
C LEU A 456 -7.75 -5.16 -21.90
N THR A 457 -8.53 -4.67 -22.84
CA THR A 457 -9.82 -5.20 -23.29
C THR A 457 -9.64 -6.09 -24.52
N VAL A 458 -10.31 -7.24 -24.55
CA VAL A 458 -10.26 -8.15 -25.70
C VAL A 458 -11.22 -7.73 -26.82
N THR A 459 -10.78 -7.85 -28.07
CA THR A 459 -11.60 -7.73 -29.28
C THR A 459 -11.30 -8.88 -30.24
N ASP A 460 -12.33 -9.63 -30.66
CA ASP A 460 -12.23 -10.70 -31.69
C ASP A 460 -13.33 -10.51 -32.77
N GLY A 461 -13.94 -9.33 -32.76
CA GLY A 461 -15.06 -8.95 -33.61
C GLY A 461 -16.38 -9.69 -33.34
N PRO A 462 -17.50 -9.12 -33.82
CA PRO A 462 -18.80 -9.43 -33.28
C PRO A 462 -19.35 -10.81 -33.67
N GLY A 463 -19.99 -11.45 -32.69
CA GLY A 463 -20.91 -12.59 -32.86
C GLY A 463 -20.22 -13.84 -33.41
N ASN A 464 -20.81 -14.50 -34.41
CA ASN A 464 -20.26 -15.75 -34.97
C ASN A 464 -18.96 -15.56 -35.78
N SER A 465 -18.38 -14.35 -35.75
CA SER A 465 -17.09 -14.06 -36.40
C SER A 465 -15.92 -14.27 -35.45
N GLN A 466 -16.18 -14.46 -34.15
CA GLN A 466 -15.16 -14.82 -33.15
C GLN A 466 -14.39 -16.02 -33.66
N SER A 467 -13.07 -15.86 -33.70
CA SER A 467 -12.15 -16.86 -34.19
C SER A 467 -11.45 -17.55 -33.03
N VAL A 468 -11.26 -16.89 -31.90
CA VAL A 468 -10.54 -17.37 -30.72
C VAL A 468 -11.52 -17.88 -29.67
N ASP A 469 -11.13 -18.94 -28.97
CA ASP A 469 -11.79 -19.42 -27.76
C ASP A 469 -11.11 -18.78 -26.55
N GLU A 470 -11.65 -17.67 -26.03
CA GLU A 470 -11.04 -16.95 -24.90
C GLU A 470 -11.03 -17.79 -23.62
N ALA A 471 -12.03 -18.65 -23.42
CA ALA A 471 -12.07 -19.56 -22.27
C ALA A 471 -10.95 -20.63 -22.34
N GLY A 472 -10.50 -20.97 -23.54
CA GLY A 472 -9.33 -21.82 -23.77
C GLY A 472 -7.99 -21.08 -23.84
N SER A 473 -8.01 -19.75 -23.83
CA SER A 473 -6.84 -18.88 -24.03
C SER A 473 -6.29 -18.33 -22.72
N ARG A 474 -5.02 -17.96 -22.71
CA ARG A 474 -4.32 -17.40 -21.53
C ARG A 474 -3.29 -16.36 -21.98
N GLY A 475 -2.81 -15.56 -21.05
CA GLY A 475 -1.66 -14.70 -21.28
C GLY A 475 -0.75 -14.66 -20.06
N GLU A 476 0.40 -14.02 -20.21
CA GLU A 476 1.32 -13.70 -19.12
C GLU A 476 1.79 -12.25 -19.32
N LEU A 477 1.70 -11.42 -18.29
CA LEU A 477 2.23 -10.06 -18.28
C LEU A 477 3.01 -9.81 -16.99
N VAL A 478 4.33 -9.68 -17.09
CA VAL A 478 5.23 -9.46 -15.94
C VAL A 478 5.93 -8.11 -16.09
N TYR A 479 5.82 -7.26 -15.08
CA TYR A 479 6.47 -5.95 -15.06
C TYR A 479 7.00 -5.55 -13.68
N ASP A 480 7.98 -4.63 -13.66
CA ASP A 480 8.45 -4.04 -12.40
C ASP A 480 7.43 -3.05 -11.84
N GLN A 481 7.29 -3.04 -10.52
CA GLN A 481 6.33 -2.17 -9.83
C GLN A 481 6.90 -0.76 -9.64
N ALA A 482 6.04 0.25 -9.68
CA ALA A 482 6.43 1.62 -9.38
C ALA A 482 7.01 1.74 -7.95
N GLU A 483 8.16 2.41 -7.80
CA GLU A 483 8.73 2.68 -6.47
C GLU A 483 7.79 3.58 -5.65
N GLY A 484 7.58 3.23 -4.37
CA GLY A 484 6.68 3.97 -3.47
C GLY A 484 5.20 3.70 -3.70
N GLY A 485 4.86 2.65 -4.45
CA GLY A 485 3.48 2.27 -4.75
C GLY A 485 2.72 1.74 -3.54
N GLN A 486 1.45 2.08 -3.45
CA GLN A 486 0.53 1.67 -2.39
C GLN A 486 0.02 0.24 -2.59
N PHE A 487 0.83 -0.66 -3.18
CA PHE A 487 0.32 -1.89 -3.78
C PHE A 487 0.49 -3.14 -2.92
N ILE A 488 -0.49 -4.04 -2.93
CA ILE A 488 -0.41 -5.34 -2.28
C ILE A 488 -0.60 -6.49 -3.27
N THR A 489 0.32 -7.44 -3.23
CA THR A 489 0.25 -8.73 -3.94
C THR A 489 0.00 -9.86 -2.95
N PHE A 490 0.68 -9.83 -1.80
CA PHE A 490 0.63 -10.90 -0.82
C PHE A 490 0.13 -10.36 0.52
N LEU A 491 -0.95 -10.95 1.03
CA LEU A 491 -1.49 -10.66 2.34
C LEU A 491 -1.26 -11.86 3.27
N HIS A 492 -0.74 -11.60 4.45
CA HIS A 492 -0.63 -12.58 5.52
C HIS A 492 -1.21 -11.98 6.79
N VAL A 493 -2.37 -12.48 7.21
CA VAL A 493 -3.01 -12.07 8.46
C VAL A 493 -3.10 -13.27 9.39
N THR A 494 -2.61 -13.11 10.61
CA THR A 494 -2.76 -14.09 11.68
C THR A 494 -3.34 -13.43 12.91
N GLU A 495 -4.13 -14.18 13.67
CA GLU A 495 -4.58 -13.78 15.00
C GLU A 495 -3.78 -14.51 16.07
N ASN A 496 -3.44 -13.76 17.12
CA ASN A 496 -2.81 -14.26 18.33
C ASN A 496 -3.54 -13.63 19.51
N GLU A 497 -4.09 -14.44 20.41
CA GLU A 497 -4.83 -13.96 21.57
C GLU A 497 -4.07 -14.34 22.84
N VAL A 498 -3.94 -13.39 23.76
CA VAL A 498 -3.35 -13.60 25.08
C VAL A 498 -4.33 -13.22 26.19
N GLU A 499 -4.50 -14.12 27.16
CA GLU A 499 -5.18 -13.83 28.42
C GLU A 499 -4.19 -13.15 29.37
N VAL A 500 -4.61 -12.02 29.94
CA VAL A 500 -3.82 -11.21 30.86
C VAL A 500 -4.52 -11.04 32.20
N ASP A 501 -3.86 -11.48 33.26
CA ASP A 501 -4.30 -11.25 34.64
C ASP A 501 -3.33 -10.32 35.36
N VAL A 502 -3.83 -9.30 36.05
CA VAL A 502 -3.03 -8.42 36.91
C VAL A 502 -3.29 -8.73 38.39
N GLU A 503 -2.22 -8.96 39.16
CA GLU A 503 -2.25 -9.30 40.59
C GLU A 503 -1.48 -8.29 41.46
#